data_AF-A0A2E8YF02-F1
#
_entry.id   AF-A0A2E8YF02-F1
#
_cell.length_a   1.000
_cell.length_b   1.000
_cell.length_c   1.000
_cell.angle_alpha   90.00
_cell.angle_beta   90.00
_cell.angle_gamma   90.00
#
_symmetry.space_group_name_H-M   'P 1'
#
loop_
_entity.id
_entity.type
_entity.pdbx_description
1 polymer ?
#
loop_
_entity_poly.entity_id
_entity_poly.type
_entity_poly.pdbx_seq_one_letter_code
_entity_poly.pdbx_strand_id
1 'polypeptide(L)'
;MTDSIEIMLSPEQRQALNTVIDMIIPSSPDGAKPAASHYDIWRYVCEAAGNDAAQIQTDLDLLLEHATEHLDTAFARLTETQQIELVESLRSSNDDFLSTLARQTVCCYYQQNEVLEAIGMEARAPFPKGYVVEQGDLSLLEPVRARGKIYRDAD
;
A
#
# COMPACT_ATOMS: atom_id res chain seq x y z
N MET A 1 21.11 -14.79 15.65
CA MET A 1 21.14 -13.44 16.24
C MET A 1 21.66 -12.54 15.13
N THR A 2 20.79 -12.20 14.19
CA THR A 2 21.14 -11.35 13.05
C THR A 2 21.03 -9.92 13.55
N ASP A 3 22.16 -9.22 13.63
CA ASP A 3 22.19 -7.77 13.78
C ASP A 3 21.32 -7.20 12.66
N SER A 4 20.09 -6.83 13.00
CA SER A 4 19.21 -6.12 12.09
C SER A 4 19.74 -4.69 12.11
N ILE A 5 20.49 -4.32 11.08
CA ILE A 5 20.86 -2.92 10.86
C ILE A 5 19.54 -2.16 10.81
N GLU A 6 19.35 -1.25 11.77
CA GLU A 6 18.19 -0.37 11.82
C GLU A 6 18.29 0.58 10.63
N ILE A 7 17.57 0.27 9.54
CA ILE A 7 17.59 1.09 8.33
C ILE A 7 16.89 2.41 8.66
N MET A 8 17.67 3.49 8.70
CA MET A 8 17.16 4.85 8.90
C MET A 8 17.09 5.58 7.56
N LEU A 9 15.98 6.27 7.32
CA LEU A 9 15.86 7.18 6.19
C LEU A 9 16.57 8.50 6.46
N SER A 10 17.19 9.05 5.43
CA SER A 10 17.64 10.44 5.43
C SER A 10 16.43 11.39 5.51
N PRO A 11 16.63 12.68 5.88
CA PRO A 11 15.55 13.66 5.87
C PRO A 11 14.89 13.80 4.49
N GLU A 12 15.67 13.72 3.41
CA GLU A 12 15.21 13.82 2.03
C GLU A 12 14.40 12.59 1.63
N GLN A 13 14.88 11.39 1.97
CA GLN A 13 14.15 10.14 1.76
C GLN A 13 12.82 10.13 2.53
N ARG A 14 12.81 10.59 3.79
CA ARG A 14 11.58 10.68 4.60
C ARG A 14 10.58 11.67 4.01
N GLN A 15 11.05 12.81 3.50
CA GLN A 15 10.17 13.76 2.82
C GLN A 15 9.61 13.16 1.53
N ALA A 16 10.44 12.55 0.70
CA ALA A 16 10.03 11.90 -0.53
C ALA A 16 9.03 10.76 -0.26
N LEU A 17 9.29 9.92 0.76
CA LEU A 17 8.37 8.90 1.25
C LEU A 17 7.00 9.50 1.53
N ASN A 18 6.92 10.53 2.38
CA ASN A 18 5.65 11.15 2.77
C ASN A 18 4.90 11.73 1.56
N THR A 19 5.61 12.37 0.65
CA THR A 19 5.03 12.89 -0.60
C THR A 19 4.45 11.76 -1.46
N VAL A 20 5.19 10.66 -1.65
CA VAL A 20 4.77 9.55 -2.49
C VAL A 20 3.60 8.78 -1.87
N ILE A 21 3.61 8.50 -0.56
CA ILE A 21 2.49 7.80 0.09
C ILE A 21 1.20 8.61 0.05
N ASP A 22 1.28 9.95 0.10
CA ASP A 22 0.13 10.83 -0.05
C ASP A 22 -0.40 10.90 -1.48
N MET A 23 0.44 10.62 -2.50
CA MET A 23 -0.03 10.40 -3.87
C MET A 23 -0.81 9.08 -3.98
N ILE A 24 -0.43 8.05 -3.21
CA ILE A 24 -1.09 6.74 -3.22
C ILE A 24 -2.44 6.81 -2.49
N ILE A 25 -2.48 7.40 -1.29
CA ILE A 25 -3.71 7.60 -0.52
C ILE A 25 -3.76 9.06 -0.02
N PRO A 26 -4.38 9.97 -0.78
CA PRO A 26 -4.53 11.36 -0.37
C PRO A 26 -5.58 11.52 0.74
N SER A 27 -5.53 12.66 1.43
CA SER A 27 -6.62 13.07 2.32
C SER A 27 -7.92 13.22 1.52
N SER A 28 -9.05 12.82 2.11
CA SER A 28 -10.34 13.07 1.48
C SER A 28 -10.66 14.58 1.44
N PRO A 29 -11.41 15.06 0.43
CA PRO A 29 -11.76 16.48 0.31
C PRO A 29 -12.55 17.04 1.49
N ASP A 30 -13.31 16.19 2.18
CA ASP A 30 -14.10 16.53 3.37
C ASP A 30 -13.29 16.39 4.68
N GLY A 31 -12.04 15.95 4.61
CA GLY A 31 -11.16 15.73 5.76
C GLY A 31 -11.53 14.54 6.64
N ALA A 32 -12.54 13.74 6.26
CA ALA A 32 -12.99 12.59 7.04
C ALA A 32 -12.01 11.40 6.98
N LYS A 33 -11.13 11.35 5.96
CA LYS A 33 -10.10 10.32 5.80
C LYS A 33 -8.75 11.02 5.70
N PRO A 34 -7.82 10.75 6.64
CA PRO A 34 -6.51 11.38 6.60
C PRO A 34 -5.69 10.88 5.41
N ALA A 35 -4.68 11.63 4.97
CA ALA A 35 -3.71 11.12 4.01
C ALA A 35 -2.85 10.00 4.61
N ALA A 36 -2.16 9.23 3.77
CA ALA A 36 -1.28 8.16 4.22
C ALA A 36 -0.20 8.64 5.20
N SER A 37 0.38 9.81 4.97
CA SER A 37 1.45 10.41 5.79
C SER A 37 1.01 10.81 7.20
N HIS A 38 -0.29 10.76 7.49
CA HIS A 38 -0.78 10.88 8.86
C HIS A 38 -0.28 9.74 9.76
N TYR A 39 0.01 8.58 9.17
CA TYR A 39 0.52 7.41 9.87
C TYR A 39 2.01 7.18 9.58
N ASP A 40 2.72 6.60 10.55
CA ASP A 40 4.15 6.33 10.43
C ASP A 40 4.40 5.03 9.67
N ILE A 41 4.25 5.11 8.34
CA ILE A 41 4.39 3.96 7.44
C ILE A 41 5.82 3.41 7.47
N TRP A 42 6.83 4.27 7.61
CA TRP A 42 8.22 3.80 7.69
C TRP A 42 8.44 2.90 8.91
N ARG A 43 7.99 3.32 10.10
CA ARG A 43 8.06 2.49 11.30
C ARG A 43 7.34 1.17 11.11
N TYR A 44 6.14 1.18 10.51
CA TYR A 44 5.42 -0.05 10.18
C TYR A 44 6.25 -0.96 9.27
N VAL A 45 6.88 -0.43 8.22
CA VAL A 45 7.74 -1.22 7.34
C VAL A 45 8.92 -1.82 8.11
N CYS A 46 9.60 -1.05 8.94
CA CYS A 46 10.73 -1.53 9.75
C CYS A 46 10.31 -2.64 10.74
N GLU A 47 9.14 -2.50 11.37
CA GLU A 47 8.66 -3.44 12.39
C GLU A 47 8.03 -4.70 11.80
N ALA A 48 7.27 -4.57 10.71
CA ALA A 48 6.39 -5.63 10.20
C ALA A 48 6.82 -6.21 8.84
N ALA A 49 7.63 -5.51 8.05
CA ALA A 49 7.86 -5.82 6.64
C ALA A 49 9.28 -6.29 6.28
N GLY A 50 10.14 -6.58 7.26
CA GLY A 50 11.42 -7.26 7.05
C GLY A 50 12.30 -6.64 5.94
N ASN A 51 12.56 -7.40 4.88
CA ASN A 51 13.43 -6.99 3.77
C ASN A 51 12.86 -5.86 2.89
N ASP A 52 11.58 -5.51 3.03
CA ASP A 52 10.95 -4.48 2.20
C ASP A 52 11.53 -3.08 2.45
N ALA A 53 12.05 -2.83 3.66
CA ALA A 53 12.69 -1.56 4.01
C ALA A 53 13.87 -1.23 3.09
N ALA A 54 14.71 -2.22 2.76
CA ALA A 54 15.87 -2.03 1.89
C ALA A 54 15.46 -1.73 0.44
N GLN A 55 14.42 -2.41 -0.07
CA GLN A 55 13.91 -2.14 -1.42
C GLN A 55 13.27 -0.75 -1.50
N ILE A 56 12.47 -0.37 -0.50
CA ILE A 56 11.85 0.96 -0.45
C ILE A 56 12.93 2.05 -0.38
N GLN A 57 13.98 1.86 0.42
CA GLN A 57 15.09 2.81 0.47
C GLN A 57 15.78 2.94 -0.89
N THR A 58 16.03 1.82 -1.58
CA THR A 58 16.63 1.81 -2.93
C THR A 58 15.75 2.56 -3.93
N ASP A 59 14.43 2.36 -3.91
CA ASP A 59 13.51 3.06 -4.79
C ASP A 59 13.46 4.57 -4.47
N LEU A 60 13.56 4.96 -3.20
CA LEU A 60 13.63 6.37 -2.79
C LEU A 60 14.94 7.01 -3.25
N ASP A 61 16.06 6.31 -3.19
CA ASP A 61 17.34 6.81 -3.71
C ASP A 61 17.26 7.03 -5.22
N LEU A 62 16.74 6.06 -5.97
CA LEU A 62 16.52 6.19 -7.41
C LEU A 62 15.64 7.41 -7.75
N LEU A 63 14.58 7.64 -6.97
CA LEU A 63 13.69 8.79 -7.15
C LEU A 63 14.43 10.12 -6.97
N LEU A 64 15.21 10.23 -5.89
CA LEU A 64 15.96 11.44 -5.55
C LEU A 64 17.05 11.72 -6.59
N GLU A 65 17.81 10.69 -6.98
CA GLU A 65 18.84 10.77 -8.03
C GLU A 65 18.22 11.23 -9.35
N HIS A 66 17.11 10.61 -9.78
CA HIS A 66 16.45 10.95 -11.04
C HIS A 66 15.97 12.42 -11.08
N ALA A 67 15.46 12.94 -9.96
CA ALA A 67 15.07 14.34 -9.83
C ALA A 67 16.27 15.28 -10.01
N THR A 68 17.41 14.97 -9.39
CA THR A 68 18.63 15.78 -9.53
C THR A 68 19.21 15.70 -10.94
N GLU A 69 19.19 14.54 -11.59
CA GLU A 69 19.78 14.36 -12.92
C GLU A 69 18.94 15.01 -14.03
N HIS A 70 17.61 14.94 -13.95
CA HIS A 70 16.72 15.36 -15.04
C HIS A 70 16.19 16.78 -14.89
N LEU A 71 16.06 17.27 -13.65
CA LEU A 71 15.45 18.57 -13.35
C LEU A 71 16.38 19.52 -12.59
N ASP A 72 17.63 19.11 -12.32
CA ASP A 72 18.63 19.87 -11.56
C ASP A 72 18.08 20.43 -10.23
N THR A 73 17.16 19.67 -9.62
CA THR A 73 16.38 20.10 -8.46
C THR A 73 16.05 18.92 -7.57
N ALA A 74 16.12 19.11 -6.24
CA ALA A 74 15.69 18.11 -5.29
C ALA A 74 14.19 17.81 -5.43
N PHE A 75 13.78 16.54 -5.36
CA PHE A 75 12.38 16.12 -5.48
C PHE A 75 11.41 16.92 -4.59
N ALA A 76 11.84 17.20 -3.35
CA ALA A 76 11.12 18.01 -2.37
C ALA A 76 10.79 19.45 -2.80
N ARG A 77 11.52 19.99 -3.78
CA ARG A 77 11.37 21.36 -4.29
C ARG A 77 10.61 21.43 -5.61
N LEU A 78 10.30 20.27 -6.19
CA LEU A 78 9.47 20.19 -7.39
C LEU A 78 8.03 20.61 -7.06
N THR A 79 7.33 21.15 -8.06
CA THR A 79 5.87 21.33 -7.96
C THR A 79 5.17 19.98 -7.90
N GLU A 80 3.95 19.93 -7.35
CA GLU A 80 3.16 18.69 -7.27
C GLU A 80 3.02 18.00 -8.63
N THR A 81 2.74 18.77 -9.70
CA THR A 81 2.67 18.25 -11.07
C THR A 81 3.98 17.60 -11.51
N GLN A 82 5.12 18.24 -11.26
CA GLN A 82 6.44 17.69 -11.59
C GLN A 82 6.77 16.44 -10.78
N GLN A 83 6.37 16.39 -9.50
CA GLN A 83 6.58 15.20 -8.68
C GLN A 83 5.79 14.00 -9.23
N ILE A 84 4.53 14.21 -9.61
CA ILE A 84 3.67 13.19 -10.22
C ILE A 84 4.26 12.72 -11.55
N GLU A 85 4.61 13.64 -12.45
CA GLU A 85 5.19 13.33 -13.76
C GLU A 85 6.50 12.52 -13.63
N LEU A 86 7.34 12.86 -12.65
CA LEU A 86 8.60 12.17 -12.41
C LEU A 86 8.39 10.75 -11.87
N VAL A 87 7.47 10.57 -10.92
CA VAL A 87 7.09 9.24 -10.40
C VAL A 87 6.52 8.37 -11.51
N GLU A 88 5.59 8.90 -12.33
CA GLU A 88 4.99 8.17 -13.44
C GLU A 88 6.01 7.81 -14.53
N SER A 89 6.97 8.70 -14.82
CA SER A 89 8.08 8.41 -15.75
C SER A 89 8.89 7.19 -15.30
N LEU A 90 9.27 7.14 -14.02
CA LEU A 90 10.01 6.01 -13.45
C LEU A 90 9.17 4.72 -13.46
N ARG A 91 7.88 4.81 -13.09
CA ARG A 91 6.96 3.66 -13.15
C ARG A 91 6.77 3.12 -14.56
N SER A 92 6.75 3.99 -15.58
CA SER A 92 6.62 3.56 -16.98
C SER A 92 7.87 2.86 -17.53
N SER A 93 9.03 3.09 -16.90
CA SER A 93 10.32 2.52 -17.29
C SER A 93 10.71 1.31 -16.45
N ASN A 94 10.08 1.13 -15.28
CA ASN A 94 10.31 0.04 -14.34
C ASN A 94 9.00 -0.33 -13.64
N ASP A 95 8.36 -1.41 -14.11
CA ASP A 95 7.04 -1.85 -13.65
C ASP A 95 6.97 -2.11 -12.14
N ASP A 96 8.09 -2.47 -11.52
CA ASP A 96 8.17 -2.81 -10.09
C ASP A 96 8.49 -1.60 -9.21
N PHE A 97 8.85 -0.44 -9.78
CA PHE A 97 9.23 0.76 -9.04
C PHE A 97 8.13 1.21 -8.08
N LEU A 98 8.48 1.35 -6.79
CA LEU A 98 7.58 1.72 -5.68
C LEU A 98 6.42 0.76 -5.45
N SER A 99 6.34 -0.39 -6.13
CA SER A 99 5.27 -1.39 -5.93
C SER A 99 5.23 -1.90 -4.49
N THR A 100 6.41 -2.11 -3.90
CA THR A 100 6.57 -2.52 -2.49
C THR A 100 6.09 -1.42 -1.54
N LEU A 101 6.45 -0.15 -1.81
CA LEU A 101 5.97 0.98 -1.02
C LEU A 101 4.45 1.10 -1.10
N ALA A 102 3.87 1.00 -2.29
CA ALA A 102 2.43 1.07 -2.50
C ALA A 102 1.69 -0.01 -1.72
N ARG A 103 2.17 -1.26 -1.79
CA ARG A 103 1.60 -2.37 -1.02
C ARG A 103 1.67 -2.10 0.49
N GLN A 104 2.82 -1.68 1.00
CA GLN A 104 2.98 -1.44 2.44
C GLN A 104 2.19 -0.23 2.92
N THR A 105 2.01 0.77 2.07
CA THR A 105 1.16 1.93 2.33
C THR A 105 -0.29 1.49 2.57
N VAL A 106 -0.85 0.68 1.67
CA VAL A 106 -2.20 0.14 1.80
C VAL A 106 -2.33 -0.76 3.02
N CYS A 107 -1.35 -1.65 3.26
CA CYS A 107 -1.36 -2.55 4.42
C CYS A 107 -1.38 -1.78 5.75
N CYS A 108 -0.52 -0.76 5.90
CA CYS A 108 -0.46 0.05 7.11
C CYS A 108 -1.74 0.88 7.30
N TYR A 109 -2.19 1.55 6.24
CA TYR A 109 -3.29 2.51 6.28
C TYR A 109 -4.62 1.85 6.68
N TYR A 110 -4.97 0.72 6.05
CA TYR A 110 -6.23 0.03 6.35
C TYR A 110 -6.19 -0.87 7.61
N GLN A 111 -5.08 -0.85 8.35
CA GLN A 111 -5.02 -1.43 9.71
C GLN A 111 -5.37 -0.40 10.80
N GLN A 112 -5.45 0.89 10.46
CA GLN A 112 -5.73 1.93 11.44
C GLN A 112 -7.20 1.95 11.80
N ASN A 113 -7.51 1.93 13.10
CA ASN A 113 -8.89 1.93 13.60
C ASN A 113 -9.70 3.12 13.07
N GLU A 114 -9.09 4.32 13.07
CA GLU A 114 -9.73 5.54 12.55
C GLU A 114 -10.11 5.41 11.07
N VAL A 115 -9.23 4.81 10.25
CA VAL A 115 -9.51 4.56 8.83
C VAL A 115 -10.64 3.55 8.68
N LEU A 116 -10.59 2.44 9.42
CA LEU A 116 -11.64 1.41 9.39
C LEU A 116 -13.01 1.98 9.74
N GLU A 117 -13.09 2.76 10.81
CA GLU A 117 -14.32 3.44 11.23
C GLU A 117 -14.80 4.43 10.16
N ALA A 118 -13.89 5.21 9.57
CA ALA A 118 -14.23 6.17 8.54
C ALA A 118 -14.81 5.51 7.28
N ILE A 119 -14.44 4.26 6.96
CA ILE A 119 -15.03 3.50 5.84
C ILE A 119 -16.23 2.64 6.24
N GLY A 120 -16.75 2.81 7.46
CA GLY A 120 -17.94 2.10 7.95
C GLY A 120 -17.67 0.67 8.41
N MET A 121 -16.41 0.31 8.63
CA MET A 121 -16.02 -0.97 9.21
C MET A 121 -15.89 -0.87 10.73
N GLU A 122 -16.20 -1.96 11.42
CA GLU A 122 -15.96 -2.07 12.87
C GLU A 122 -14.44 -2.21 13.11
N ALA A 123 -13.83 -1.30 13.86
CA ALA A 123 -12.42 -1.33 14.23
C ALA A 123 -12.10 -2.45 15.25
N ARG A 124 -12.12 -3.70 14.78
CA ARG A 124 -11.80 -4.87 15.58
C ARG A 124 -11.14 -5.96 14.74
N ALA A 125 -10.48 -6.88 15.42
CA ALA A 125 -10.05 -8.11 14.79
C ALA A 125 -11.27 -8.88 14.20
N PRO A 126 -11.12 -9.48 13.01
CA PRO A 126 -12.16 -10.31 12.42
C PRO A 126 -12.44 -11.53 13.32
N PHE A 127 -11.40 -12.23 13.80
CA PHE A 127 -11.57 -13.36 14.73
C PHE A 127 -11.78 -12.87 16.18
N PRO A 128 -12.66 -13.50 16.98
CA PRO A 128 -13.46 -14.69 16.69
C PRO A 128 -14.84 -14.43 16.05
N LYS A 129 -15.35 -13.20 16.11
CA LYS A 129 -16.73 -12.86 15.71
C LYS A 129 -17.01 -13.02 14.20
N GLY A 130 -15.98 -12.99 13.36
CA GLY A 130 -16.07 -12.95 11.90
C GLY A 130 -16.63 -11.63 11.36
N TYR A 131 -16.77 -11.54 10.03
CA TYR A 131 -17.63 -10.57 9.36
C TYR A 131 -18.87 -11.29 8.84
N VAL A 132 -20.00 -10.58 8.76
CA VAL A 132 -21.20 -11.11 8.12
C VAL A 132 -20.96 -11.12 6.62
N VAL A 133 -21.10 -12.29 5.99
CA VAL A 133 -20.99 -12.44 4.53
C VAL A 133 -22.40 -12.48 3.96
N GLU A 134 -22.69 -11.62 2.99
CA GLU A 134 -23.96 -11.67 2.27
C GLU A 134 -24.11 -13.00 1.54
N GLN A 135 -25.28 -13.63 1.65
CA GLN A 135 -25.57 -14.84 0.89
C GLN A 135 -25.65 -14.48 -0.60
N GLY A 136 -24.75 -15.05 -1.40
CA GLY A 136 -24.76 -14.87 -2.84
C GLY A 136 -26.02 -15.47 -3.50
N ASP A 137 -26.24 -15.14 -4.77
CA ASP A 137 -27.33 -15.71 -5.54
C ASP A 137 -27.10 -17.22 -5.80
N LEU A 138 -27.78 -18.05 -5.01
CA LEU A 138 -27.68 -19.50 -5.10
C LEU A 138 -28.30 -20.06 -6.39
N SER A 139 -29.06 -19.27 -7.16
CA SER A 139 -29.58 -19.68 -8.47
C SER A 139 -28.45 -19.95 -9.48
N LEU A 140 -27.26 -19.37 -9.27
CA LEU A 140 -26.07 -19.64 -10.07
C LEU A 140 -25.60 -21.11 -9.98
N LEU A 141 -26.05 -21.85 -8.96
CA LEU A 141 -25.72 -23.27 -8.79
C LEU A 141 -26.67 -24.21 -9.54
N GLU A 142 -27.76 -23.71 -10.12
CA GLU A 142 -28.74 -24.53 -10.83
C GLU A 142 -28.13 -25.40 -11.95
N PRO A 143 -27.18 -24.91 -12.79
CA PRO A 143 -26.53 -25.76 -13.78
C PRO A 143 -25.74 -26.92 -13.15
N VAL A 144 -25.13 -26.70 -11.98
CA VAL A 144 -24.38 -27.74 -11.25
C VAL A 144 -25.33 -28.78 -10.68
N ARG A 145 -26.46 -28.34 -10.11
CA ARG A 145 -27.51 -29.23 -9.58
C ARG A 145 -28.14 -30.06 -10.70
N ALA A 146 -28.43 -29.44 -11.84
CA ALA A 146 -29.02 -30.09 -13.01
C ALA A 146 -28.09 -31.12 -13.66
N ARG A 147 -26.77 -31.00 -13.50
CA ARG A 147 -25.79 -31.94 -14.07
C ARG A 147 -25.95 -33.36 -13.51
N GLY A 148 -26.48 -33.53 -12.31
CA GLY A 148 -26.67 -34.84 -11.68
C GLY A 148 -25.36 -35.52 -11.25
N LYS A 149 -25.47 -36.81 -10.89
CA LYS A 149 -24.37 -37.61 -10.34
C LYS A 149 -23.28 -37.87 -11.41
N ILE A 150 -22.04 -37.50 -11.09
CA ILE A 150 -20.85 -37.76 -11.93
C ILE A 150 -19.83 -38.73 -11.30
N TYR A 151 -20.09 -39.21 -10.09
CA TYR A 151 -19.22 -40.14 -9.38
C TYR A 151 -19.84 -41.53 -9.31
N ARG A 152 -19.00 -42.57 -9.15
CA ARG A 152 -19.44 -43.95 -8.93
C ARG A 152 -19.70 -44.17 -7.44
N ASP A 153 -20.60 -45.09 -7.11
CA ASP A 153 -20.77 -45.49 -5.71
C ASP A 153 -19.51 -46.21 -5.22
N ALA A 154 -19.19 -46.02 -3.94
CA ALA A 154 -18.17 -46.81 -3.27
C ALA A 154 -18.73 -48.21 -2.98
N ASP A 155 -17.91 -49.23 -3.21
CA ASP A 155 -18.24 -50.64 -2.97
C ASP A 155 -18.45 -50.96 -1.48
#